data_AF-A0A2S8GD21-F1
#
_entry.id   AF-A0A2S8GD21-F1
#
_cell.length_a   1.000
_cell.length_b   1.000
_cell.length_c   1.000
_cell.angle_alpha   90.00
_cell.angle_beta   90.00
_cell.angle_gamma   90.00
#
_symmetry.space_group_name_H-M   'P 1'
#
loop_
_entity.id
_entity.type
_entity.pdbx_description
1 polymer ?
#
loop_
_entity_poly.entity_id
_entity_poly.type
_entity_poly.pdbx_seq_one_letter_code
_entity_poly.pdbx_strand_id
1 'polypeptide(L)'
;MIRRLIQSCLVLGVTVYPLTLAEAQVVVNNDNQRPFVYSLSPHMEVGLVFGQAELIRAQGEAAVDYQTARNLAAEAYDKELDNALKTVDIYFQRRELRDAKVLKNHLDEADKRKAGALRRLVDHPDLTGEGVTNGNGLNTLKEALRSSVLSFAYLNDDYEVADLMSRLQLTPDDLAKINLKLTNVRGETGTFRADTGQLGTFQWWPQLLRDDRFKGEREQIEANLAAIRQAASQQTEIDPKLTSELENSILTMANKFLKEVDGQEMAKKGVADYYVYRESEQHLQSLSHAARRLKKVGKADGALIINGYNPGVDGKNLTALLSYMVRNGVEFAPPEPGNEAAYAKLFEMAKSLYVATSAGDGKN
;
A
#
# COMPACT_ATOMS: atom_id res chain seq x y z
N MET A 1 23.71 -18.88 9.41
CA MET A 1 24.72 -18.68 10.47
C MET A 1 24.28 -19.41 11.73
N ILE A 2 24.29 -20.75 11.69
CA ILE A 2 23.99 -21.61 12.83
C ILE A 2 25.20 -22.51 12.95
N ARG A 3 26.13 -22.16 13.84
CA ARG A 3 27.18 -23.05 14.34
C ARG A 3 27.96 -22.35 15.44
N ARG A 4 28.15 -23.09 16.54
CA ARG A 4 29.08 -22.89 17.67
C ARG A 4 28.52 -22.13 18.87
N LEU A 5 27.92 -22.90 19.79
CA LEU A 5 28.06 -22.70 21.24
C LEU A 5 27.54 -23.94 21.97
N ILE A 6 28.30 -25.04 21.87
CA ILE A 6 28.21 -26.19 22.79
C ILE A 6 29.64 -26.61 23.08
N GLN A 7 30.22 -26.08 24.15
CA GLN A 7 31.38 -26.66 24.80
C GLN A 7 31.58 -25.93 26.13
N SER A 8 31.11 -26.55 27.23
CA SER A 8 31.69 -26.48 28.59
C SER A 8 30.79 -27.25 29.56
N CYS A 9 30.63 -28.56 29.35
CA CYS A 9 30.24 -29.45 30.45
C CYS A 9 31.51 -29.81 31.20
N LEU A 10 31.83 -29.00 32.22
CA LEU A 10 32.90 -29.26 33.17
C LEU A 10 32.37 -30.32 34.14
N VAL A 11 32.60 -31.59 33.79
CA VAL A 11 32.41 -32.72 34.70
C VAL A 11 33.51 -32.62 35.75
N LEU A 12 33.20 -31.98 36.88
CA LEU A 12 33.97 -32.14 38.11
C LEU A 12 33.74 -33.56 38.61
N GLY A 13 34.57 -34.48 38.11
CA GLY A 13 34.71 -35.81 38.68
C GLY A 13 35.17 -35.66 40.11
N VAL A 14 34.29 -35.99 41.05
CA VAL A 14 34.67 -36.24 42.45
C VAL A 14 35.58 -37.47 42.42
N THR A 15 36.89 -37.24 42.39
CA THR A 15 37.87 -38.30 42.63
C THR A 15 37.73 -38.70 44.09
N VAL A 16 37.00 -39.80 44.31
CA VAL A 16 37.04 -40.53 45.57
C VAL A 16 38.46 -41.10 45.67
N TYR A 17 39.36 -40.35 46.30
CA TYR A 17 40.62 -40.92 46.75
C TYR A 17 40.28 -41.95 47.83
N PRO A 18 40.60 -43.23 47.65
CA PRO A 18 40.45 -44.18 48.74
C PRO A 18 41.35 -43.71 49.89
N LEU A 19 40.74 -43.51 51.06
CA LEU A 19 41.47 -43.32 52.31
C LEU A 19 42.30 -44.58 52.52
N THR A 20 43.58 -44.52 52.14
CA THR A 20 44.58 -45.46 52.60
C THR A 20 44.66 -45.28 54.11
N LEU A 21 44.07 -46.22 54.86
CA LEU A 21 44.35 -46.39 56.27
C LEU A 21 45.86 -46.35 56.43
N ALA A 22 46.37 -45.44 57.26
CA ALA A 22 47.78 -45.35 57.55
C ALA A 22 48.24 -46.69 58.12
N GLU A 23 48.86 -47.53 57.28
CA GLU A 23 49.55 -48.71 57.76
C GLU A 23 50.62 -48.24 58.74
N ALA A 24 50.60 -48.80 59.95
CA ALA A 24 51.61 -48.55 60.94
C ALA A 24 52.98 -48.77 60.30
N GLN A 25 53.77 -47.70 60.15
CA GLN A 25 55.14 -47.82 59.66
C GLN A 25 55.93 -48.65 60.66
N VAL A 26 56.07 -49.94 60.37
CA VAL A 26 57.00 -50.81 61.08
C VAL A 26 58.38 -50.49 60.54
N VAL A 27 59.10 -49.61 61.23
CA VAL A 27 60.53 -49.41 61.01
C VAL A 27 61.24 -50.66 61.52
N VAL A 28 61.57 -51.59 60.64
CA VAL A 28 62.38 -52.77 60.97
C VAL A 28 63.84 -52.33 61.03
N ASN A 29 64.35 -52.14 62.24
CA ASN A 29 65.78 -52.00 62.49
C ASN A 29 66.40 -53.41 62.52
N ASN A 30 67.47 -53.66 61.75
CA ASN A 30 68.09 -54.99 61.59
C ASN A 30 69.00 -55.39 62.77
N ASP A 31 69.08 -54.59 63.82
CA ASP A 31 69.73 -54.97 65.07
C ASP A 31 68.70 -55.59 66.02
N ASN A 32 69.10 -56.69 66.65
CA ASN A 32 68.31 -57.71 67.35
C ASN A 32 67.52 -57.22 68.60
N GLN A 33 66.74 -56.15 68.47
CA GLN A 33 65.85 -55.61 69.49
C GLN A 33 64.41 -55.67 68.99
N ARG A 34 63.52 -56.12 69.87
CA ARG A 34 62.09 -56.38 69.59
C ARG A 34 61.45 -55.25 68.78
N PRO A 35 60.58 -55.55 67.79
CA PRO A 35 59.89 -54.51 67.04
C PRO A 35 59.08 -53.63 67.99
N PHE A 36 59.43 -52.35 68.08
CA PHE A 36 58.60 -51.34 68.71
C PHE A 36 57.41 -51.10 67.79
N VAL A 37 56.29 -51.77 68.06
CA VAL A 37 55.01 -51.37 67.52
C VAL A 37 54.65 -50.07 68.22
N TYR A 38 54.76 -48.94 67.52
CA TYR A 38 54.14 -47.70 67.96
C TYR A 38 52.63 -47.91 67.87
N SER A 39 52.02 -48.47 68.92
CA SER A 39 50.60 -48.29 69.15
C SER A 39 50.41 -46.78 69.27
N LEU A 40 49.65 -46.16 68.37
CA LEU A 40 49.27 -44.76 68.51
C LEU A 40 48.79 -44.57 69.95
N SER A 41 49.36 -43.61 70.67
CA SER A 41 48.87 -43.37 72.03
C SER A 41 47.37 -43.03 71.92
N PRO A 42 46.52 -43.45 72.88
CA PRO A 42 45.09 -43.19 72.82
C PRO A 42 44.74 -41.71 72.53
N HIS A 43 45.61 -40.78 72.91
CA HIS A 43 45.46 -39.36 72.63
C HIS A 43 45.61 -38.99 71.15
N MET A 44 46.48 -39.68 70.41
CA MET A 44 46.65 -39.46 68.96
C MET A 44 45.49 -40.02 68.16
N GLU A 45 44.94 -41.18 68.55
CA GLU A 45 43.75 -41.76 67.91
C GLU A 45 42.54 -40.85 68.09
N VAL A 46 42.35 -40.31 69.29
CA VAL A 46 41.30 -39.33 69.58
C VAL A 46 41.47 -38.06 68.73
N GLY A 47 42.70 -37.54 68.59
CA GLY A 47 43.00 -36.38 67.74
C GLY A 47 42.69 -36.63 66.26
N LEU A 48 42.98 -37.82 65.74
CA LEU A 48 42.63 -38.21 64.37
C LEU A 48 41.12 -38.28 64.15
N VAL A 49 40.38 -38.87 65.10
CA VAL A 49 38.91 -38.94 65.02
C VAL A 49 38.29 -37.54 65.05
N PHE A 50 38.78 -36.64 65.92
CA PHE A 50 38.33 -35.25 65.93
C PHE A 50 38.65 -34.51 64.64
N GLY A 51 39.87 -34.64 64.10
CA GLY A 51 40.25 -34.02 62.83
C GLY A 51 39.41 -34.51 61.65
N GLN A 52 39.10 -35.82 61.61
CA GLN A 52 38.19 -36.40 60.61
C GLN A 52 36.76 -35.88 60.76
N ALA A 53 36.26 -35.78 62.00
CA ALA A 53 34.94 -35.23 62.27
C ALA A 53 34.82 -33.75 61.88
N GLU A 54 35.85 -32.94 62.16
CA GLU A 54 35.91 -31.54 61.72
C GLU A 54 35.97 -31.40 60.20
N LEU A 55 36.74 -32.26 59.52
CA LEU A 55 36.80 -32.27 58.06
C LEU A 55 35.45 -32.62 57.43
N ILE A 56 34.76 -33.64 57.95
CA ILE A 56 33.41 -34.01 57.49
C ILE A 56 32.43 -32.86 57.75
N ARG A 57 32.49 -32.23 58.93
CA ARG A 57 31.66 -31.07 59.27
C ARG A 57 31.90 -29.91 58.31
N ALA A 58 33.16 -29.54 58.07
CA ALA A 58 33.53 -28.46 57.16
C ALA A 58 33.10 -28.75 55.71
N GLN A 59 33.20 -30.00 55.26
CA GLN A 59 32.68 -30.43 53.95
C GLN A 59 31.15 -30.32 53.88
N GLY A 60 30.45 -30.70 54.96
CA GLY A 60 29.00 -30.55 55.08
C GLY A 60 28.56 -29.09 55.05
N GLU A 61 29.21 -28.22 55.83
CA GLU A 61 28.97 -26.78 55.86
C GLU A 61 29.23 -26.16 54.47
N ALA A 62 30.36 -26.47 53.83
CA ALA A 62 30.66 -26.01 52.48
C ALA A 62 29.63 -26.49 51.44
N ALA A 63 29.14 -27.73 51.53
CA ALA A 63 28.12 -28.24 50.62
C ALA A 63 26.79 -27.48 50.75
N VAL A 64 26.40 -27.11 51.98
CA VAL A 64 25.22 -26.27 52.23
C VAL A 64 25.43 -24.87 51.65
N ASP A 65 26.58 -24.25 51.89
CA ASP A 65 26.90 -22.91 51.37
C ASP A 65 26.93 -22.88 49.83
N TYR A 66 27.44 -23.92 49.18
CA TYR A 66 27.38 -24.02 47.72
C TYR A 66 25.94 -24.20 47.20
N GLN A 67 25.09 -24.94 47.91
CA GLN A 67 23.68 -25.08 47.53
C GLN A 67 22.92 -23.77 47.71
N THR A 68 23.10 -23.07 48.83
CA THR A 68 22.47 -21.77 49.08
C THR A 68 22.94 -20.73 48.06
N ALA A 69 24.24 -20.67 47.75
CA ALA A 69 24.78 -19.78 46.72
C ALA A 69 24.21 -20.09 45.33
N ARG A 70 24.04 -21.36 44.97
CA ARG A 70 23.40 -21.77 43.70
C ARG A 70 21.94 -21.34 43.62
N ASN A 71 21.18 -21.50 44.70
CA ASN A 71 19.78 -21.08 44.76
C ASN A 71 19.67 -19.55 44.65
N LEU A 72 20.50 -18.80 45.37
CA LEU A 72 20.55 -17.34 45.27
C LEU A 72 20.92 -16.87 43.85
N ALA A 73 21.87 -17.55 43.19
CA ALA A 73 22.23 -17.24 41.82
C ALA A 73 21.09 -17.54 40.83
N ALA A 74 20.36 -18.66 41.01
CA ALA A 74 19.21 -18.99 40.19
C ALA A 74 18.09 -17.94 40.35
N GLU A 75 17.76 -17.56 41.59
CA GLU A 75 16.76 -16.52 41.85
C GLU A 75 17.15 -15.15 41.27
N ALA A 76 18.43 -14.79 41.32
CA ALA A 76 18.93 -13.58 40.70
C ALA A 76 18.76 -13.62 39.17
N TYR A 77 19.10 -14.75 38.56
CA TYR A 77 18.96 -14.96 37.12
C TYR A 77 17.50 -14.93 36.66
N ASP A 78 16.59 -15.55 37.41
CA ASP A 78 15.15 -15.51 37.11
C ASP A 78 14.62 -14.07 37.15
N LYS A 79 15.05 -13.26 38.12
CA LYS A 79 14.69 -11.83 38.20
C LYS A 79 15.27 -11.03 37.04
N GLU A 80 16.48 -11.34 36.58
CA GLU A 80 17.08 -10.70 35.41
C GLU A 80 16.29 -11.02 34.13
N LEU A 81 15.87 -12.29 33.95
CA LEU A 81 15.03 -12.70 32.83
C LEU A 81 13.66 -12.02 32.85
N ASP A 82 13.02 -11.94 34.01
CA ASP A 82 11.74 -11.23 34.18
C ASP A 82 11.87 -9.74 33.81
N ASN A 83 12.95 -9.09 34.24
CA ASN A 83 13.21 -7.69 33.91
C ASN A 83 13.49 -7.51 32.41
N ALA A 84 14.20 -8.45 31.78
CA ALA A 84 14.42 -8.47 30.34
C ALA A 84 13.09 -8.61 29.57
N LEU A 85 12.24 -9.56 29.96
CA LEU A 85 10.92 -9.77 29.35
C LEU A 85 10.04 -8.52 29.49
N LYS A 86 9.93 -7.96 30.70
CA LYS A 86 9.20 -6.70 30.94
C LYS A 86 9.70 -5.56 30.09
N THR A 87 11.02 -5.45 29.90
CA THR A 87 11.61 -4.40 29.06
C THR A 87 11.20 -4.54 27.60
N VAL A 88 11.18 -5.77 27.07
CA VAL A 88 10.73 -6.07 25.72
C VAL A 88 9.23 -5.78 25.55
N ASP A 89 8.40 -6.18 26.51
CA ASP A 89 6.96 -5.90 26.49
C ASP A 89 6.68 -4.39 26.50
N ILE A 90 7.35 -3.64 27.39
CA ILE A 90 7.25 -2.18 27.45
C ILE A 90 7.69 -1.55 26.12
N TYR A 91 8.72 -2.08 25.47
CA TYR A 91 9.18 -1.60 24.18
C TYR A 91 8.08 -1.75 23.11
N PHE A 92 7.45 -2.93 22.99
CA PHE A 92 6.40 -3.16 22.00
C PHE A 92 5.13 -2.34 22.28
N GLN A 93 4.72 -2.23 23.55
CA GLN A 93 3.60 -1.36 23.93
C GLN A 93 3.85 0.10 23.54
N ARG A 94 5.07 0.62 23.79
CA ARG A 94 5.45 1.98 23.39
C ARG A 94 5.47 2.15 21.88
N ARG A 95 5.86 1.11 21.14
CA ARG A 95 5.86 1.12 19.68
C ARG A 95 4.43 1.15 19.13
N GLU A 96 3.54 0.30 19.63
CA GLU A 96 2.13 0.29 19.22
C GLU A 96 1.46 1.65 19.47
N LEU A 97 1.65 2.24 20.66
CA LEU A 97 1.14 3.58 20.96
C LEU A 97 1.72 4.66 20.04
N ARG A 98 2.99 4.55 19.68
CA ARG A 98 3.63 5.46 18.73
C ARG A 98 3.04 5.30 17.35
N ASP A 99 2.92 4.08 16.85
CA ASP A 99 2.41 3.77 15.51
C ASP A 99 0.94 4.22 15.39
N ALA A 100 0.12 3.97 16.41
CA ALA A 100 -1.25 4.48 16.49
C ALA A 100 -1.32 6.01 16.47
N LYS A 101 -0.43 6.69 17.22
CA LYS A 101 -0.36 8.16 17.24
C LYS A 101 0.11 8.72 15.89
N VAL A 102 1.10 8.10 15.25
CA VAL A 102 1.60 8.49 13.93
C VAL A 102 0.51 8.33 12.88
N LEU A 103 -0.19 7.19 12.87
CA LEU A 103 -1.31 6.96 11.97
C LEU A 103 -2.42 7.99 12.19
N LYS A 104 -2.81 8.24 13.45
CA LYS A 104 -3.79 9.27 13.78
C LYS A 104 -3.37 10.65 13.27
N ASN A 105 -2.12 11.06 13.53
CA ASN A 105 -1.61 12.35 13.05
C ASN A 105 -1.65 12.45 11.52
N HIS A 106 -1.31 11.37 10.80
CA HIS A 106 -1.38 11.35 9.34
C HIS A 106 -2.80 11.48 8.82
N LEU A 107 -3.77 10.83 9.47
CA LEU A 107 -5.19 10.96 9.15
C LEU A 107 -5.69 12.38 9.44
N ASP A 108 -5.40 12.91 10.64
CA ASP A 108 -5.77 14.27 11.04
C ASP A 108 -5.17 15.33 10.09
N GLU A 109 -3.92 15.15 9.66
CA GLU A 109 -3.29 16.02 8.66
C GLU A 109 -3.94 15.88 7.28
N ALA A 110 -4.25 14.66 6.84
CA ALA A 110 -4.94 14.43 5.57
C ALA A 110 -6.32 15.10 5.57
N ASP A 111 -7.07 14.99 6.67
CA ASP A 111 -8.38 15.61 6.83
C ASP A 111 -8.28 17.14 6.89
N LYS A 112 -7.29 17.70 7.61
CA LYS A 112 -7.01 19.14 7.59
C LYS A 112 -6.67 19.64 6.18
N ARG A 113 -5.87 18.90 5.41
CA ARG A 113 -5.53 19.26 4.02
C ARG A 113 -6.76 19.22 3.13
N LYS A 114 -7.59 18.18 3.24
CA LYS A 114 -8.85 18.06 2.50
C LYS A 114 -9.82 19.19 2.84
N ALA A 115 -10.05 19.46 4.12
CA ALA A 115 -10.91 20.53 4.58
C ALA A 115 -10.39 21.91 4.13
N GLY A 116 -9.08 22.15 4.22
CA GLY A 116 -8.45 23.37 3.72
C GLY A 116 -8.58 23.54 2.20
N ALA A 117 -8.38 22.46 1.43
CA ALA A 117 -8.57 22.47 -0.02
C ALA A 117 -10.02 22.77 -0.40
N LEU A 118 -10.99 22.11 0.26
CA LEU A 118 -12.41 22.34 0.05
C LEU A 118 -12.81 23.78 0.38
N ARG A 119 -12.32 24.31 1.52
CA ARG A 119 -12.57 25.70 1.91
C ARG A 119 -12.02 26.69 0.89
N ARG A 120 -10.81 26.47 0.37
CA ARG A 120 -10.24 27.31 -0.70
C ARG A 120 -11.09 27.25 -1.98
N LEU A 121 -11.52 26.07 -2.39
CA LEU A 121 -12.35 25.89 -3.58
C LEU A 121 -13.70 26.61 -3.48
N VAL A 122 -14.32 26.58 -2.29
CA VAL A 122 -15.65 27.19 -2.07
C VAL A 122 -15.54 28.70 -1.80
N ASP A 123 -14.71 29.12 -0.86
CA ASP A 123 -14.62 30.51 -0.39
C ASP A 123 -13.77 31.40 -1.30
N HIS A 124 -12.73 30.83 -1.94
CA HIS A 124 -11.72 31.58 -2.71
C HIS A 124 -11.36 30.87 -4.03
N PRO A 125 -12.32 30.70 -4.97
CA PRO A 125 -12.09 29.97 -6.22
C PRO A 125 -10.96 30.59 -7.06
N ASP A 126 -10.78 31.92 -7.00
CA ASP A 126 -9.76 32.68 -7.74
C ASP A 126 -8.32 32.24 -7.40
N LEU A 127 -8.09 31.78 -6.16
CA LEU A 127 -6.78 31.30 -5.71
C LEU A 127 -6.47 29.88 -6.19
N THR A 128 -7.45 29.17 -6.75
CA THR A 128 -7.36 27.76 -7.12
C THR A 128 -7.48 27.53 -8.64
N GLY A 129 -7.39 28.60 -9.45
CA GLY A 129 -7.75 28.61 -10.87
C GLY A 129 -7.30 27.40 -11.69
N GLU A 130 -6.03 26.98 -11.57
CA GLU A 130 -5.50 25.81 -12.31
C GLU A 130 -6.12 24.47 -11.86
N GLY A 131 -6.51 24.35 -10.59
CA GLY A 131 -7.20 23.18 -10.06
C GLY A 131 -8.65 23.07 -10.57
N VAL A 132 -9.30 24.19 -10.86
CA VAL A 132 -10.65 24.23 -11.44
C VAL A 132 -10.61 23.80 -12.90
N THR A 133 -9.66 24.33 -13.67
CA THR A 133 -9.49 23.95 -15.07
C THR A 133 -9.06 22.50 -15.22
N ASN A 134 -8.16 21.97 -14.37
CA ASN A 134 -7.65 20.61 -14.53
C ASN A 134 -8.57 19.48 -14.02
N GLY A 135 -9.79 19.79 -13.58
CA GLY A 135 -10.75 18.81 -13.05
C GLY A 135 -10.46 18.31 -11.62
N ASN A 136 -9.32 18.68 -11.03
CA ASN A 136 -8.96 18.32 -9.66
C ASN A 136 -9.91 18.94 -8.61
N GLY A 137 -10.34 20.19 -8.83
CA GLY A 137 -11.34 20.86 -8.01
C GLY A 137 -12.69 20.14 -8.07
N LEU A 138 -13.10 19.70 -9.26
CA LEU A 138 -14.32 18.91 -9.46
C LEU A 138 -14.24 17.55 -8.74
N ASN A 139 -13.11 16.86 -8.81
CA ASN A 139 -12.90 15.61 -8.09
C ASN A 139 -12.94 15.80 -6.56
N THR A 140 -12.44 16.92 -6.06
CA THR A 140 -12.52 17.27 -4.63
C THR A 140 -13.96 17.54 -4.20
N LEU A 141 -14.72 18.32 -5.00
CA LEU A 141 -16.14 18.58 -4.76
C LEU A 141 -16.99 17.31 -4.85
N LYS A 142 -16.70 16.42 -5.81
CA LYS A 142 -17.36 15.11 -5.94
C LYS A 142 -17.24 14.30 -4.65
N GLU A 143 -16.05 14.24 -4.05
CA GLU A 143 -15.86 13.48 -2.81
C GLU A 143 -16.59 14.15 -1.63
N ALA A 144 -16.58 15.48 -1.55
CA ALA A 144 -17.33 16.21 -0.53
C ALA A 144 -18.86 16.04 -0.67
N LEU A 145 -19.35 15.93 -1.91
CA LEU A 145 -20.76 15.74 -2.25
C LEU A 145 -21.22 14.28 -2.24
N ARG A 146 -20.33 13.34 -1.91
CA ARG A 146 -20.55 11.91 -2.06
C ARG A 146 -21.83 11.41 -1.37
N SER A 147 -22.09 11.86 -0.15
CA SER A 147 -23.28 11.49 0.62
C SER A 147 -24.54 12.10 0.02
N SER A 148 -24.53 13.41 -0.23
CA SER A 148 -25.68 14.18 -0.72
C SER A 148 -26.12 13.74 -2.13
N VAL A 149 -25.16 13.48 -3.01
CA VAL A 149 -25.44 13.06 -4.39
C VAL A 149 -26.05 11.66 -4.45
N LEU A 150 -25.69 10.77 -3.52
CA LEU A 150 -26.29 9.45 -3.46
C LEU A 150 -27.72 9.48 -2.90
N SER A 151 -28.06 10.44 -2.03
CA SER A 151 -29.41 10.58 -1.49
C SER A 151 -30.38 11.21 -2.50
N PHE A 152 -29.93 12.15 -3.33
CA PHE A 152 -30.78 12.75 -4.38
C PHE A 152 -31.33 11.73 -5.37
N ALA A 153 -30.64 10.62 -5.61
CA ALA A 153 -31.15 9.53 -6.45
C ALA A 153 -32.45 8.90 -5.90
N TYR A 154 -32.72 9.00 -4.60
CA TYR A 154 -33.90 8.46 -3.93
C TYR A 154 -34.98 9.51 -3.66
N LEU A 155 -34.66 10.80 -3.80
CA LEU A 155 -35.55 11.93 -3.48
C LEU A 155 -36.18 12.59 -4.72
N ASN A 156 -36.19 11.89 -5.86
CA ASN A 156 -36.69 12.44 -7.14
C ASN A 156 -38.17 12.88 -7.11
N ASP A 157 -38.95 12.42 -6.13
CA ASP A 157 -40.38 12.75 -5.99
C ASP A 157 -40.63 14.08 -5.23
N ASP A 158 -39.59 14.70 -4.66
CA ASP A 158 -39.70 15.99 -3.98
C ASP A 158 -39.59 17.15 -4.99
N TYR A 159 -40.55 18.08 -4.93
CA TYR A 159 -40.63 19.24 -5.83
C TYR A 159 -39.42 20.17 -5.71
N GLU A 160 -38.90 20.39 -4.49
CA GLU A 160 -37.73 21.26 -4.28
C GLU A 160 -36.46 20.65 -4.88
N VAL A 161 -36.33 19.32 -4.77
CA VAL A 161 -35.25 18.56 -5.40
C VAL A 161 -35.41 18.59 -6.91
N ALA A 162 -36.62 18.42 -7.45
CA ALA A 162 -36.87 18.48 -8.88
C ALA A 162 -36.48 19.84 -9.50
N ASP A 163 -36.79 20.96 -8.83
CA ASP A 163 -36.38 22.30 -9.27
C ASP A 163 -34.85 22.45 -9.26
N LEU A 164 -34.17 22.01 -8.20
CA LEU A 164 -32.71 22.00 -8.12
C LEU A 164 -32.09 21.16 -9.25
N MET A 165 -32.64 19.97 -9.51
CA MET A 165 -32.20 19.06 -10.56
C MET A 165 -32.38 19.66 -11.97
N SER A 166 -33.39 20.52 -12.16
CA SER A 166 -33.62 21.22 -13.43
C SER A 166 -32.54 22.28 -13.72
N ARG A 167 -32.04 22.96 -12.68
CA ARG A 167 -30.96 23.97 -12.79
C ARG A 167 -29.59 23.34 -13.05
N LEU A 168 -29.44 22.06 -12.73
CA LEU A 168 -28.22 21.28 -12.87
C LEU A 168 -28.19 20.39 -14.12
N GLN A 169 -29.08 20.65 -15.09
CA GLN A 169 -29.12 19.90 -16.34
C GLN A 169 -27.85 20.10 -17.16
N LEU A 170 -27.33 19.00 -17.70
CA LEU A 170 -26.19 19.01 -18.60
C LEU A 170 -26.71 18.90 -20.02
N THR A 171 -26.29 19.82 -20.88
CA THR A 171 -26.63 19.74 -22.30
C THR A 171 -25.76 18.68 -22.98
N PRO A 172 -26.20 18.12 -24.12
CA PRO A 172 -25.36 17.20 -24.90
C PRO A 172 -24.00 17.80 -25.29
N ASP A 173 -23.95 19.12 -25.53
CA ASP A 173 -22.71 19.85 -25.82
C ASP A 173 -21.79 19.94 -24.59
N ASP A 174 -22.35 20.07 -23.38
CA ASP A 174 -21.56 20.00 -22.15
C ASP A 174 -20.94 18.60 -21.99
N LEU A 175 -21.75 17.54 -22.12
CA LEU A 175 -21.29 16.14 -22.02
C LEU A 175 -20.21 15.81 -23.04
N ALA A 176 -20.31 16.37 -24.24
CA ALA A 176 -19.34 16.19 -25.31
C ALA A 176 -17.94 16.73 -24.93
N LYS A 177 -17.87 17.71 -24.02
CA LYS A 177 -16.63 18.37 -23.62
C LYS A 177 -16.05 17.78 -22.33
N ILE A 178 -16.75 16.83 -21.71
CA ILE A 178 -16.38 16.25 -20.42
C ILE A 178 -15.70 14.90 -20.63
N ASN A 179 -14.47 14.80 -20.11
CA ASN A 179 -13.71 13.57 -20.08
C ASN A 179 -13.73 12.98 -18.67
N LEU A 180 -14.03 11.70 -18.59
CA LEU A 180 -14.08 10.90 -17.38
C LEU A 180 -12.93 9.89 -17.39
N LYS A 181 -12.37 9.61 -16.22
CA LYS A 181 -11.27 8.69 -16.00
C LYS A 181 -11.72 7.59 -15.06
N LEU A 182 -11.58 6.35 -15.50
CA LEU A 182 -11.78 5.16 -14.67
C LEU A 182 -10.41 4.60 -14.28
N THR A 183 -10.24 4.29 -13.00
CA THR A 183 -9.09 3.53 -12.49
C THR A 183 -9.58 2.17 -12.03
N ASN A 184 -9.15 1.09 -12.70
CA ASN A 184 -9.53 -0.26 -12.32
C ASN A 184 -8.76 -0.72 -11.06
N VAL A 185 -9.23 -1.78 -10.40
CA VAL A 185 -8.62 -2.42 -9.20
C VAL A 185 -7.15 -2.79 -9.42
N ARG A 186 -6.74 -2.99 -10.68
CA ARG A 186 -5.36 -3.31 -11.08
C ARG A 186 -4.47 -2.07 -11.32
N GLY A 187 -4.98 -0.86 -11.06
CA GLY A 187 -4.27 0.41 -11.27
C GLY A 187 -4.23 0.90 -12.73
N GLU A 188 -4.83 0.14 -13.67
CA GLU A 188 -4.95 0.56 -15.06
C GLU A 188 -5.97 1.71 -15.18
N THR A 189 -5.57 2.79 -15.84
CA THR A 189 -6.44 3.96 -16.07
C THR A 189 -6.96 3.97 -17.51
N GLY A 190 -8.16 4.49 -17.71
CA GLY A 190 -8.76 4.71 -19.02
C GLY A 190 -9.62 5.95 -18.99
N THR A 191 -9.52 6.80 -20.02
CA THR A 191 -10.37 7.97 -20.18
C THR A 191 -11.49 7.69 -21.17
N PHE A 192 -12.63 8.36 -21.02
CA PHE A 192 -13.81 8.20 -21.86
C PHE A 192 -14.65 9.47 -21.84
N ARG A 193 -15.40 9.73 -22.91
CA ARG A 193 -16.26 10.92 -22.99
C ARG A 193 -17.61 10.68 -22.33
N ALA A 194 -18.13 11.69 -21.65
CA ALA A 194 -19.42 11.60 -20.95
C ALA A 194 -20.63 11.59 -21.89
N ASP A 195 -20.51 12.06 -23.13
CA ASP A 195 -21.60 12.02 -24.12
C ASP A 195 -21.88 10.62 -24.68
N THR A 196 -20.87 9.77 -24.72
CA THR A 196 -20.92 8.48 -25.40
C THR A 196 -20.81 7.33 -24.42
N GLY A 197 -20.17 7.53 -23.26
CA GLY A 197 -19.89 6.42 -22.34
C GLY A 197 -18.84 5.44 -22.85
N GLN A 198 -18.26 5.76 -24.00
CA GLN A 198 -17.36 4.89 -24.72
C GLN A 198 -15.94 5.22 -24.29
N LEU A 199 -15.23 4.20 -23.79
CA LEU A 199 -13.78 4.26 -23.57
C LEU A 199 -13.16 4.97 -24.76
N GLY A 200 -12.49 6.08 -24.44
CA GLY A 200 -12.27 7.21 -25.32
C GLY A 200 -12.09 6.75 -26.75
N THR A 201 -13.03 7.16 -27.59
CA THR A 201 -12.67 7.52 -28.96
C THR A 201 -11.28 8.15 -28.91
N PHE A 202 -10.32 7.50 -29.56
CA PHE A 202 -8.93 7.93 -29.75
C PHE A 202 -8.88 9.18 -30.65
N GLN A 203 -9.69 10.18 -30.32
CA GLN A 203 -10.07 11.29 -31.19
C GLN A 203 -8.98 12.36 -31.28
N TRP A 204 -8.06 12.40 -30.32
CA TRP A 204 -6.90 13.28 -30.38
C TRP A 204 -5.61 12.46 -30.28
N TRP A 205 -4.86 12.47 -31.37
CA TRP A 205 -3.49 11.95 -31.41
C TRP A 205 -2.55 12.98 -30.79
N PRO A 206 -1.55 12.61 -29.97
CA PRO A 206 -0.47 13.50 -29.56
C PRO A 206 0.27 14.11 -30.76
N GLN A 207 0.87 15.29 -30.59
CA GLN A 207 1.44 16.07 -31.69
C GLN A 207 2.38 15.26 -32.59
N LEU A 208 3.34 14.51 -32.02
CA LEU A 208 4.29 13.72 -32.80
C LEU A 208 3.61 12.58 -33.57
N LEU A 209 2.51 12.05 -33.05
CA LEU A 209 1.74 10.98 -33.70
C LEU A 209 0.81 11.52 -34.80
N ARG A 210 0.53 12.84 -34.82
CA ARG A 210 -0.23 13.49 -35.91
C ARG A 210 0.56 13.63 -37.19
N ASP A 211 1.89 13.57 -37.13
CA ASP A 211 2.77 13.70 -38.29
C ASP A 211 2.36 12.74 -39.42
N ASP A 212 2.52 13.18 -40.67
CA ASP A 212 2.17 12.39 -41.86
C ASP A 212 2.88 11.04 -41.90
N ARG A 213 4.07 10.94 -41.31
CA ARG A 213 4.83 9.69 -41.20
C ARG A 213 4.09 8.59 -40.45
N PHE A 214 3.16 8.91 -39.55
CA PHE A 214 2.38 7.91 -38.81
C PHE A 214 0.95 7.74 -39.34
N LYS A 215 0.58 8.44 -40.40
CA LYS A 215 -0.81 8.46 -40.90
C LYS A 215 -1.35 7.08 -41.23
N GLY A 216 -0.57 6.23 -41.92
CA GLY A 216 -1.01 4.89 -42.31
C GLY A 216 -1.30 3.99 -41.11
N GLU A 217 -0.44 4.02 -40.09
CA GLU A 217 -0.64 3.24 -38.88
C GLU A 217 -1.83 3.75 -38.05
N ARG A 218 -2.03 5.07 -38.00
CA ARG A 218 -3.20 5.68 -37.35
C ARG A 218 -4.51 5.23 -38.00
N GLU A 219 -4.60 5.34 -39.32
CA GLU A 219 -5.79 4.92 -40.08
C GLU A 219 -6.08 3.42 -39.89
N GLN A 220 -5.04 2.59 -39.81
CA GLN A 220 -5.19 1.16 -39.54
C GLN A 220 -5.72 0.88 -38.13
N ILE A 221 -5.21 1.57 -37.11
CA ILE A 221 -5.72 1.46 -35.74
C ILE A 221 -7.18 1.90 -35.68
N GLU A 222 -7.52 3.04 -36.29
CA GLU A 222 -8.89 3.55 -36.34
C GLU A 222 -9.84 2.59 -37.06
N ALA A 223 -9.42 1.98 -38.17
CA ALA A 223 -10.19 0.97 -38.90
C ALA A 223 -10.43 -0.30 -38.05
N ASN A 224 -9.39 -0.81 -37.39
CA ASN A 224 -9.50 -1.97 -36.49
C ASN A 224 -10.46 -1.69 -35.32
N LEU A 225 -10.40 -0.48 -34.77
CA LEU A 225 -11.31 -0.05 -33.72
C LEU A 225 -12.76 0.07 -34.20
N ALA A 226 -12.97 0.61 -35.40
CA ALA A 226 -14.29 0.65 -36.01
C ALA A 226 -14.87 -0.76 -36.22
N ALA A 227 -14.05 -1.70 -36.68
CA ALA A 227 -14.45 -3.10 -36.85
C ALA A 227 -14.82 -3.76 -35.50
N ILE A 228 -14.03 -3.53 -34.45
CA ILE A 228 -14.34 -4.03 -33.10
C ILE A 228 -15.66 -3.43 -32.58
N ARG A 229 -15.91 -2.14 -32.81
CA ARG A 229 -17.18 -1.49 -32.41
C ARG A 229 -18.37 -2.08 -33.15
N GLN A 230 -18.23 -2.33 -34.44
CA GLN A 230 -19.28 -2.94 -35.25
C GLN A 230 -19.55 -4.39 -34.83
N ALA A 231 -18.51 -5.15 -34.49
CA ALA A 231 -18.67 -6.49 -33.95
C ALA A 231 -19.35 -6.45 -32.57
N ALA A 232 -18.95 -5.50 -31.72
CA ALA A 232 -19.49 -5.32 -30.38
C ALA A 232 -20.98 -4.94 -30.36
N SER A 233 -21.46 -4.19 -31.36
CA SER A 233 -22.89 -3.84 -31.44
C SER A 233 -23.79 -5.00 -31.92
N GLN A 234 -23.20 -6.03 -32.54
CA GLN A 234 -23.94 -7.16 -33.11
C GLN A 234 -23.82 -8.46 -32.30
N GLN A 235 -22.75 -8.60 -31.52
CA GLN A 235 -22.41 -9.85 -30.83
C GLN A 235 -22.05 -9.59 -29.37
N THR A 236 -22.44 -10.51 -28.47
CA THR A 236 -22.13 -10.41 -27.04
C THR A 236 -20.63 -10.59 -26.75
N GLU A 237 -19.91 -11.28 -27.64
CA GLU A 237 -18.47 -11.56 -27.52
C GLU A 237 -17.71 -10.95 -28.72
N ILE A 238 -16.52 -10.41 -28.44
CA ILE A 238 -15.65 -9.82 -29.47
C ILE A 238 -14.75 -10.91 -30.04
N ASP A 239 -14.69 -11.03 -31.36
CA ASP A 239 -13.78 -11.97 -32.04
C ASP A 239 -12.31 -11.74 -31.61
N PRO A 240 -11.63 -12.76 -31.04
CA PRO A 240 -10.22 -12.68 -30.67
C PRO A 240 -9.30 -12.23 -31.80
N LYS A 241 -9.67 -12.51 -33.06
CA LYS A 241 -8.90 -12.09 -34.24
C LYS A 241 -8.85 -10.57 -34.36
N LEU A 242 -9.99 -9.89 -34.20
CA LEU A 242 -10.07 -8.43 -34.27
C LEU A 242 -9.23 -7.76 -33.17
N THR A 243 -9.26 -8.32 -31.95
CA THR A 243 -8.41 -7.81 -30.85
C THR A 243 -6.92 -8.00 -31.13
N SER A 244 -6.54 -9.10 -31.78
CA SER A 244 -5.15 -9.38 -32.16
C SER A 244 -4.67 -8.47 -33.29
N GLU A 245 -5.53 -8.17 -34.27
CA GLU A 245 -5.26 -7.21 -35.34
C GLU A 245 -5.05 -5.80 -34.79
N LEU A 246 -5.88 -5.38 -33.83
CA LEU A 246 -5.69 -4.13 -33.11
C LEU A 246 -4.34 -4.10 -32.36
N GLU A 247 -4.03 -5.12 -31.56
CA GLU A 247 -2.75 -5.21 -30.83
C GLU A 247 -1.55 -5.11 -31.78
N ASN A 248 -1.59 -5.79 -32.92
CA ASN A 248 -0.53 -5.77 -33.93
C ASN A 248 -0.38 -4.40 -34.60
N SER A 249 -1.49 -3.72 -34.89
CA SER A 249 -1.45 -2.36 -35.46
C SER A 249 -0.82 -1.35 -34.49
N ILE A 250 -1.17 -1.42 -33.20
CA ILE A 250 -0.58 -0.60 -32.14
C ILE A 250 0.91 -0.89 -31.98
N LEU A 251 1.30 -2.17 -31.98
CA LEU A 251 2.70 -2.57 -31.85
C LEU A 251 3.54 -2.13 -33.05
N THR A 252 2.99 -2.20 -34.26
CA THR A 252 3.62 -1.67 -35.48
C THR A 252 3.87 -0.17 -35.36
N MET A 253 2.86 0.59 -34.94
CA MET A 253 2.98 2.03 -34.72
C MET A 253 4.03 2.36 -33.64
N ALA A 254 4.01 1.64 -32.51
CA ALA A 254 4.95 1.86 -31.42
C ALA A 254 6.41 1.58 -31.85
N ASN A 255 6.64 0.51 -32.60
CA ASN A 255 7.97 0.20 -33.13
C ASN A 255 8.46 1.28 -34.11
N LYS A 256 7.56 1.81 -34.96
CA LYS A 256 7.88 2.90 -35.86
C LYS A 256 8.20 4.19 -35.10
N PHE A 257 7.40 4.52 -34.09
CA PHE A 257 7.62 5.69 -33.23
C PHE A 257 8.99 5.63 -32.54
N LEU A 258 9.34 4.49 -31.92
CA LEU A 258 10.63 4.31 -31.25
C LEU A 258 11.82 4.33 -32.21
N LYS A 259 11.61 4.00 -33.50
CA LYS A 259 12.65 4.04 -34.53
C LYS A 259 12.86 5.45 -35.11
N GLU A 260 11.78 6.21 -35.27
CA GLU A 260 11.80 7.52 -35.94
C GLU A 260 11.89 8.71 -34.99
N VAL A 261 11.65 8.52 -33.69
CA VAL A 261 11.68 9.58 -32.68
C VAL A 261 12.61 9.18 -31.54
N ASP A 262 13.78 9.82 -31.46
CA ASP A 262 14.71 9.63 -30.36
C ASP A 262 14.35 10.53 -29.16
N GLY A 263 13.93 9.90 -28.07
CA GLY A 263 13.63 10.60 -26.82
C GLY A 263 14.82 11.34 -26.20
N GLN A 264 16.05 10.88 -26.42
CA GLN A 264 17.25 11.56 -25.94
C GLN A 264 17.53 12.84 -26.72
N GLU A 265 17.32 12.83 -28.04
CA GLU A 265 17.44 14.05 -28.85
C GLU A 265 16.37 15.07 -28.48
N MET A 266 15.13 14.64 -28.22
CA MET A 266 14.05 15.52 -27.77
C MET A 266 14.37 16.14 -26.39
N ALA A 267 14.95 15.36 -25.47
CA ALA A 267 15.42 15.87 -24.18
C ALA A 267 16.52 16.93 -24.30
N LYS A 268 17.42 16.78 -25.29
CA LYS A 268 18.48 17.76 -25.57
C LYS A 268 17.94 19.07 -26.16
N LYS A 269 16.83 19.02 -26.92
CA LYS A 269 16.18 20.20 -27.50
C LYS A 269 15.48 21.05 -26.44
N GLY A 270 14.92 20.42 -25.41
CA GLY A 270 14.38 21.12 -24.26
C GLY A 270 13.35 20.31 -23.49
N VAL A 271 12.95 20.86 -22.34
CA VAL A 271 11.97 20.22 -21.45
C VAL A 271 10.60 20.12 -22.13
N ALA A 272 10.17 21.13 -22.88
CA ALA A 272 8.88 21.14 -23.58
C ALA A 272 8.79 20.03 -24.64
N ASP A 273 9.80 19.91 -25.51
CA ASP A 273 9.87 18.86 -26.54
C ASP A 273 9.89 17.46 -25.93
N TYR A 274 10.60 17.29 -24.82
CA TYR A 274 10.61 16.03 -24.07
C TYR A 274 9.23 15.66 -23.52
N TYR A 275 8.43 16.64 -23.05
CA TYR A 275 7.06 16.39 -22.62
C TYR A 275 6.19 15.89 -23.78
N VAL A 276 6.31 16.47 -24.97
CA VAL A 276 5.55 16.02 -26.16
C VAL A 276 5.93 14.59 -26.56
N TYR A 277 7.22 14.24 -26.47
CA TYR A 277 7.68 12.85 -26.63
C TYR A 277 7.04 11.90 -25.61
N ARG A 278 7.09 12.28 -24.32
CA ARG A 278 6.54 11.47 -23.23
C ARG A 278 5.04 11.28 -23.33
N GLU A 279 4.30 12.32 -23.71
CA GLU A 279 2.87 12.26 -23.96
C GLU A 279 2.54 11.26 -25.08
N SER A 280 3.32 11.27 -26.16
CA SER A 280 3.16 10.34 -27.28
C SER A 280 3.46 8.89 -26.89
N GLU A 281 4.51 8.67 -26.11
CA GLU A 281 4.85 7.34 -25.54
C GLU A 281 3.75 6.82 -24.62
N GLN A 282 3.28 7.66 -23.69
CA GLN A 282 2.20 7.32 -22.76
C GLN A 282 0.90 7.01 -23.48
N HIS A 283 0.60 7.74 -24.55
CA HIS A 283 -0.57 7.48 -25.38
C HIS A 283 -0.51 6.08 -26.01
N LEU A 284 0.62 5.69 -26.64
CA LEU A 284 0.80 4.35 -27.21
C LEU A 284 0.70 3.24 -26.15
N GLN A 285 1.23 3.48 -24.96
CA GLN A 285 1.05 2.55 -23.83
C GLN A 285 -0.42 2.42 -23.45
N SER A 286 -1.14 3.54 -23.35
CA SER A 286 -2.59 3.55 -23.10
C SER A 286 -3.36 2.78 -24.16
N LEU A 287 -3.02 2.91 -25.45
CA LEU A 287 -3.59 2.12 -26.55
C LEU A 287 -3.38 0.62 -26.30
N SER A 288 -2.14 0.22 -26.00
CA SER A 288 -1.79 -1.18 -25.76
C SER A 288 -2.55 -1.76 -24.56
N HIS A 289 -2.70 -0.98 -23.48
CA HIS A 289 -3.50 -1.36 -22.32
C HIS A 289 -4.97 -1.51 -22.67
N ALA A 290 -5.54 -0.58 -23.46
CA ALA A 290 -6.92 -0.67 -23.92
C ALA A 290 -7.17 -1.92 -24.78
N ALA A 291 -6.29 -2.23 -25.73
CA ALA A 291 -6.38 -3.43 -26.55
C ALA A 291 -6.28 -4.72 -25.71
N ARG A 292 -5.36 -4.76 -24.73
CA ARG A 292 -5.25 -5.89 -23.79
C ARG A 292 -6.49 -6.06 -22.92
N ARG A 293 -7.14 -4.96 -22.52
CA ARG A 293 -8.41 -5.00 -21.78
C ARG A 293 -9.51 -5.60 -22.66
N LEU A 294 -9.64 -5.16 -23.91
CA LEU A 294 -10.57 -5.74 -24.89
C LEU A 294 -10.39 -7.25 -25.01
N LYS A 295 -9.15 -7.70 -25.18
CA LYS A 295 -8.80 -9.12 -25.27
C LYS A 295 -9.12 -9.93 -24.02
N LYS A 296 -8.89 -9.38 -22.83
CA LYS A 296 -9.13 -10.08 -21.55
C LYS A 296 -10.60 -10.18 -21.18
N VAL A 297 -11.38 -9.15 -21.48
CA VAL A 297 -12.80 -9.11 -21.10
C VAL A 297 -13.63 -9.95 -22.05
N GLY A 298 -13.28 -10.00 -23.35
CA GLY A 298 -13.91 -10.87 -24.34
C GLY A 298 -15.38 -10.55 -24.66
N LYS A 299 -16.01 -9.64 -23.93
CA LYS A 299 -17.40 -9.20 -24.11
C LYS A 299 -17.46 -7.77 -24.61
N ALA A 300 -18.38 -7.54 -25.56
CA ALA A 300 -18.66 -6.24 -26.18
C ALA A 300 -18.93 -5.14 -25.14
N ASP A 301 -19.79 -5.44 -24.17
CA ASP A 301 -20.23 -4.48 -23.16
C ASP A 301 -19.16 -4.17 -22.11
N GLY A 302 -18.27 -5.09 -21.77
CA GLY A 302 -17.32 -4.89 -20.66
C GLY A 302 -16.02 -4.17 -21.04
N ALA A 303 -15.78 -3.97 -22.34
CA ALA A 303 -14.51 -3.46 -22.83
C ALA A 303 -14.59 -2.10 -23.57
N LEU A 304 -15.80 -1.71 -24.02
CA LEU A 304 -16.03 -0.42 -24.66
C LEU A 304 -16.99 0.47 -23.89
N ILE A 305 -17.91 -0.09 -23.09
CA ILE A 305 -18.86 0.64 -22.26
C ILE A 305 -18.47 0.37 -20.81
N ILE A 306 -18.09 1.39 -20.04
CA ILE A 306 -17.81 1.17 -18.62
C ILE A 306 -19.15 0.87 -17.95
N ASN A 307 -19.34 -0.37 -17.50
CA ASN A 307 -20.45 -0.88 -16.66
C ASN A 307 -21.74 -0.04 -16.72
N GLY A 308 -22.47 -0.12 -17.83
CA GLY A 308 -23.83 0.40 -17.91
C GLY A 308 -23.97 1.93 -17.86
N TYR A 309 -22.89 2.70 -18.07
CA TYR A 309 -23.00 4.15 -18.23
C TYR A 309 -23.91 4.49 -19.41
N ASN A 310 -24.99 5.20 -19.12
CA ASN A 310 -25.92 5.69 -20.13
C ASN A 310 -25.95 7.23 -20.07
N PRO A 311 -25.45 7.94 -21.09
CA PRO A 311 -25.47 9.40 -21.15
C PRO A 311 -26.87 10.00 -20.95
N GLY A 312 -27.93 9.31 -21.40
CA GLY A 312 -29.31 9.77 -21.23
C GLY A 312 -29.88 9.64 -19.81
N VAL A 313 -29.25 8.83 -18.96
CA VAL A 313 -29.66 8.59 -17.57
C VAL A 313 -28.61 9.16 -16.61
N ASP A 314 -27.38 8.67 -16.70
CA ASP A 314 -26.25 9.05 -15.85
C ASP A 314 -25.67 10.41 -16.26
N GLY A 315 -25.81 10.83 -17.52
CA GLY A 315 -25.35 12.14 -18.01
C GLY A 315 -26.41 13.25 -17.96
N LYS A 316 -27.66 12.94 -17.57
CA LYS A 316 -28.80 13.87 -17.69
C LYS A 316 -28.60 15.18 -16.94
N ASN A 317 -28.03 15.10 -15.74
CA ASN A 317 -27.73 16.25 -14.89
C ASN A 317 -26.48 15.99 -14.06
N LEU A 318 -25.96 17.03 -13.42
CA LEU A 318 -24.72 16.95 -12.66
C LEU A 318 -24.80 15.92 -11.52
N THR A 319 -25.93 15.84 -10.81
CA THR A 319 -26.10 14.91 -9.69
C THR A 319 -26.07 13.47 -10.17
N ALA A 320 -26.80 13.10 -11.22
CA ALA A 320 -26.76 11.76 -11.80
C ALA A 320 -25.34 11.37 -12.23
N LEU A 321 -24.62 12.32 -12.84
CA LEU A 321 -23.24 12.11 -13.27
C LEU A 321 -22.33 11.85 -12.08
N LEU A 322 -22.40 12.69 -11.05
CA LEU A 322 -21.63 12.53 -9.83
C LEU A 322 -22.03 11.24 -9.08
N SER A 323 -23.32 10.85 -9.07
CA SER A 323 -23.79 9.59 -8.45
C SER A 323 -23.16 8.39 -9.14
N TYR A 324 -23.19 8.38 -10.47
CA TYR A 324 -22.55 7.33 -11.28
C TYR A 324 -21.05 7.27 -10.98
N MET A 325 -20.38 8.44 -10.96
CA MET A 325 -18.95 8.50 -10.71
C MET A 325 -18.55 8.00 -9.32
N VAL A 326 -19.33 8.33 -8.30
CA VAL A 326 -19.15 7.84 -6.93
C VAL A 326 -19.33 6.33 -6.85
N ARG A 327 -20.37 5.78 -7.49
CA ARG A 327 -20.66 4.33 -7.47
C ARG A 327 -19.60 3.52 -8.18
N ASN A 328 -19.05 4.04 -9.27
CA ASN A 328 -18.14 3.33 -10.16
C ASN A 328 -16.66 3.71 -10.01
N GLY A 329 -16.32 4.58 -9.04
CA GLY A 329 -14.94 5.02 -8.83
C GLY A 329 -14.36 5.80 -10.00
N VAL A 330 -15.19 6.57 -10.69
CA VAL A 330 -14.80 7.40 -11.84
C VAL A 330 -14.45 8.81 -11.37
N GLU A 331 -13.49 9.42 -12.03
CA GLU A 331 -12.97 10.77 -11.79
C GLU A 331 -13.12 11.63 -13.03
N PHE A 332 -13.14 12.95 -12.88
CA PHE A 332 -12.95 13.84 -14.02
C PHE A 332 -11.50 13.73 -14.48
N ALA A 333 -11.29 13.52 -15.78
CA ALA A 333 -9.99 13.69 -16.42
C ALA A 333 -9.73 15.20 -16.66
N PRO A 334 -8.48 15.61 -16.92
CA PRO A 334 -8.20 16.97 -17.38
C PRO A 334 -8.98 17.29 -18.68
N PRO A 335 -9.45 18.55 -18.87
CA PRO A 335 -10.10 18.94 -20.10
C PRO A 335 -9.12 18.88 -21.27
N GLU A 336 -9.66 18.65 -22.46
CA GLU A 336 -8.92 18.92 -23.69
C GLU A 336 -8.82 20.44 -23.92
N PRO A 337 -7.76 20.92 -24.61
CA PRO A 337 -7.63 22.32 -24.95
C PRO A 337 -8.89 22.85 -25.66
N GLY A 338 -9.50 23.91 -25.12
CA GLY A 338 -10.75 24.50 -25.61
C GLY A 338 -12.02 24.04 -24.88
N ASN A 339 -11.94 23.00 -24.04
CA ASN A 339 -13.06 22.48 -23.25
C ASN A 339 -13.10 23.01 -21.80
N GLU A 340 -12.20 23.95 -21.45
CA GLU A 340 -12.05 24.47 -20.09
C GLU A 340 -13.32 25.19 -19.60
N ALA A 341 -14.05 25.84 -20.51
CA ALA A 341 -15.30 26.53 -20.19
C ALA A 341 -16.38 25.56 -19.67
N ALA A 342 -16.44 24.33 -20.20
CA ALA A 342 -17.38 23.31 -19.72
C ALA A 342 -17.02 22.87 -18.30
N TYR A 343 -15.72 22.73 -17.99
CA TYR A 343 -15.24 22.39 -16.65
C TYR A 343 -15.50 23.52 -15.64
N ALA A 344 -15.31 24.77 -16.03
CA ALA A 344 -15.65 25.92 -15.21
C ALA A 344 -17.16 25.98 -14.88
N LYS A 345 -18.01 25.74 -15.90
CA LYS A 345 -19.47 25.66 -15.71
C LYS A 345 -19.86 24.52 -14.75
N LEU A 346 -19.30 23.33 -14.95
CA LEU A 346 -19.49 22.19 -14.05
C LEU A 346 -19.06 22.52 -12.62
N PHE A 347 -17.97 23.25 -12.47
CA PHE A 347 -17.44 23.61 -11.16
C PHE A 347 -18.40 24.52 -10.40
N GLU A 348 -18.93 25.54 -11.05
CA GLU A 348 -19.93 26.43 -10.45
C GLU A 348 -21.23 25.69 -10.10
N MET A 349 -21.66 24.74 -10.95
CA MET A 349 -22.81 23.88 -10.65
C MET A 349 -22.54 22.97 -9.45
N ALA A 350 -21.36 22.35 -9.35
CA ALA A 350 -20.99 21.50 -8.21
C ALA A 350 -20.84 22.31 -6.92
N LYS A 351 -20.26 23.50 -7.01
CA LYS A 351 -20.11 24.42 -5.88
C LYS A 351 -21.47 24.88 -5.36
N SER A 352 -22.38 25.31 -6.24
CA SER A 352 -23.73 25.74 -5.82
C SER A 352 -24.50 24.60 -5.17
N LEU A 353 -24.40 23.37 -5.68
CA LEU A 353 -24.95 22.17 -5.05
C LEU A 353 -24.33 21.91 -3.66
N TYR A 354 -23.01 22.05 -3.53
CA TYR A 354 -22.32 21.88 -2.25
C TYR A 354 -22.77 22.92 -1.22
N VAL A 355 -22.90 24.18 -1.61
CA VAL A 355 -23.41 25.25 -0.72
C VAL A 355 -24.86 24.98 -0.31
N ALA A 356 -25.72 24.58 -1.25
CA ALA A 356 -27.12 24.29 -0.98
C ALA A 356 -27.29 23.12 0.01
N THR A 357 -26.47 22.07 -0.13
CA THR A 357 -26.53 20.89 0.75
C THR A 357 -25.88 21.12 2.11
N SER A 358 -24.74 21.82 2.16
CA SER A 358 -24.04 22.11 3.42
C SER A 358 -24.73 23.17 4.29
N ALA A 359 -25.51 24.09 3.69
CA ALA A 359 -26.30 25.06 4.45
C ALA A 359 -27.46 24.42 5.25
N GLY A 360 -27.91 23.23 4.87
CA GLY A 360 -28.96 22.48 5.58
C GLY A 360 -28.47 21.81 6.87
N ASP A 361 -27.22 21.33 6.89
CA ASP A 361 -26.63 20.60 8.02
C ASP A 361 -26.26 21.52 9.22
N GLY A 362 -26.27 22.84 9.04
CA GLY A 362 -25.94 23.82 10.08
C GLY A 362 -27.12 24.25 10.98
N LYS A 363 -28.30 23.65 10.84
CA LYS A 363 -29.52 24.02 11.58
C LYS A 363 -30.03 22.98 12.60
N ASN A 364 -29.25 21.94 12.90
CA ASN A 364 -29.59 20.95 13.93
C ASN A 364 -28.70 21.04 15.16
#